data_AF-A0A532APN3-F1
#
_entry.id   AF-A0A532APN3-F1
#
_cell.length_a   1.000
_cell.length_b   1.000
_cell.length_c   1.000
_cell.angle_alpha   90.00
_cell.angle_beta   90.00
_cell.angle_gamma   90.00
#
_symmetry.space_group_name_H-M   'P 1'
#
loop_
_entity.id
_entity.type
_entity.pdbx_description
1 polymer ?
#
loop_
_entity_poly.entity_id
_entity_poly.type
_entity_poly.pdbx_seq_one_letter_code
_entity_poly.pdbx_strand_id
1 'polypeptide(L)'
;LPLVSTSAWGMLYGTLWSALLAFLLGEPFAFATTASYIGSLVFLAVISTVMAFAAYLTLLGRIGGARAGYATVIFPVFALLISTALEGYAWTAYAIVGLVLVAAGNVLVIRGGRR
;
A
#
# COMPACT_ATOMS: atom_id res chain seq x y z
N LEU A 1 5.26 19.74 1.93
CA LEU A 1 5.84 19.11 0.71
C LEU A 1 4.90 19.38 -0.45
N PRO A 2 5.39 19.86 -1.61
CA PRO A 2 4.56 20.02 -2.79
C PRO A 2 4.08 18.66 -3.28
N LEU A 3 2.79 18.38 -3.10
CA LEU A 3 2.15 17.07 -3.34
C LEU A 3 2.45 16.51 -4.73
N VAL A 4 2.32 17.33 -5.77
CA VAL A 4 2.51 16.90 -7.17
C VAL A 4 3.95 16.45 -7.42
N SER A 5 4.93 17.20 -6.93
CA SER A 5 6.35 16.88 -7.13
C SER A 5 6.76 15.62 -6.36
N THR A 6 6.34 15.50 -5.09
CA THR A 6 6.63 14.30 -4.28
C THR A 6 5.96 13.05 -4.85
N SER A 7 4.71 13.15 -5.32
CA SER A 7 4.03 12.05 -5.99
C SER A 7 4.71 11.66 -7.30
N ALA A 8 5.08 12.63 -8.14
CA ALA A 8 5.73 12.37 -9.42
C ALA A 8 7.07 11.64 -9.24
N TRP A 9 7.92 12.12 -8.33
CA TRP A 9 9.19 11.45 -8.03
C TRP A 9 9.00 10.06 -7.41
N GLY A 10 8.06 9.92 -6.46
CA GLY A 10 7.75 8.64 -5.84
C GLY A 10 7.29 7.59 -6.85
N MET A 11 6.41 7.98 -7.77
CA MET A 11 5.90 7.09 -8.83
C MET A 11 6.97 6.77 -9.86
N LEU A 12 7.81 7.73 -10.24
CA LEU A 12 8.91 7.50 -11.18
C LEU A 12 9.87 6.44 -10.63
N TYR A 13 10.34 6.61 -9.40
CA TYR A 13 11.23 5.64 -8.77
C TYR A 13 10.56 4.28 -8.57
N GLY A 14 9.30 4.26 -8.13
CA GLY A 14 8.54 3.00 -7.99
C GLY A 14 8.38 2.26 -9.32
N THR A 15 8.11 2.98 -10.40
CA THR A 15 7.98 2.40 -11.75
C THR A 15 9.32 1.88 -12.27
N LEU A 16 10.39 2.67 -12.15
CA LEU A 16 11.73 2.26 -12.56
C LEU A 16 12.20 1.02 -11.79
N TRP A 17 11.95 0.99 -10.48
CA TRP A 17 12.28 -0.16 -9.64
C TRP A 17 11.48 -1.40 -10.05
N SER A 18 10.17 -1.25 -10.28
CA SER A 18 9.31 -2.36 -10.73
C SER A 18 9.74 -2.89 -12.10
N ALA A 19 10.11 -2.00 -13.04
CA ALA A 19 10.61 -2.37 -14.36
C ALA A 19 11.96 -3.08 -14.29
N LEU A 20 12.88 -2.60 -13.45
CA LEU A 20 14.17 -3.26 -13.21
C LEU A 20 13.98 -4.66 -12.62
N LEU A 21 13.10 -4.80 -11.63
CA LEU A 21 12.80 -6.11 -11.04
C LEU A 21 12.18 -7.05 -12.08
N ALA A 22 11.18 -6.61 -12.84
CA ALA A 22 10.59 -7.43 -13.91
C ALA A 22 11.64 -7.90 -14.92
N PHE A 23 12.56 -7.00 -15.31
CA PHE A 23 13.67 -7.33 -16.20
C PHE A 23 14.63 -8.37 -15.59
N LEU A 24 15.02 -8.20 -14.31
CA LEU A 24 15.90 -9.14 -13.61
C LEU A 24 15.25 -10.52 -13.38
N LEU A 25 13.94 -10.56 -13.17
CA LEU A 25 13.18 -11.81 -13.03
C LEU A 25 12.92 -12.50 -14.38
N GLY A 26 13.20 -11.84 -15.51
CA GLY A 26 12.94 -12.37 -16.85
C GLY A 26 11.46 -12.42 -17.22
N GLU A 27 10.62 -11.63 -16.54
CA GLU A 27 9.19 -11.58 -16.81
C GLU A 27 8.94 -10.98 -18.21
N PRO A 28 8.11 -11.62 -19.05
CA PRO A 28 7.79 -11.07 -20.35
C PRO A 28 6.95 -9.79 -20.18
N PHE A 29 7.37 -8.70 -20.85
CA PHE A 29 6.54 -7.50 -21.00
C PHE A 29 5.40 -7.76 -22.00
N ALA A 30 4.51 -8.68 -21.64
CA ALA A 30 3.37 -9.07 -22.44
C ALA A 30 2.19 -8.14 -22.12
N PHE A 31 1.68 -7.45 -23.14
CA PHE A 31 0.46 -6.65 -23.01
C PHE A 31 -0.71 -7.41 -23.62
N ALA A 32 -1.64 -7.86 -22.78
CA ALA A 32 -2.86 -8.52 -23.24
C ALA A 32 -3.95 -7.48 -23.53
N THR A 33 -4.57 -7.52 -24.70
CA THR A 33 -5.69 -6.61 -25.07
C THR A 33 -7.03 -7.03 -24.48
N THR A 34 -7.03 -7.88 -23.45
CA THR A 34 -8.24 -8.36 -22.78
C THR A 34 -8.79 -7.27 -21.85
N ALA A 35 -10.11 -7.09 -21.82
CA ALA A 35 -10.77 -6.10 -20.98
C ALA A 35 -10.42 -6.27 -19.48
N SER A 36 -10.29 -7.51 -19.00
CA SER A 36 -9.85 -7.81 -17.64
C SER A 36 -8.43 -7.30 -17.36
N TYR A 37 -7.47 -7.56 -18.25
CA TYR A 37 -6.09 -7.10 -18.08
C TYR A 37 -6.00 -5.57 -18.05
N ILE A 38 -6.63 -4.91 -19.02
CA ILE A 38 -6.64 -3.44 -19.10
C ILE A 38 -7.35 -2.84 -17.88
N GLY A 39 -8.49 -3.42 -17.47
CA GLY A 39 -9.24 -3.00 -16.29
C GLY A 39 -8.41 -3.11 -15.00
N SER A 40 -7.77 -4.25 -14.77
CA SER A 40 -6.88 -4.47 -13.61
C SER A 40 -5.68 -3.53 -13.64
N LEU A 41 -5.04 -3.34 -14.80
CA LEU A 41 -3.89 -2.45 -14.96
C LEU A 41 -4.25 -1.00 -14.63
N VAL A 42 -5.38 -0.50 -15.17
CA VAL A 42 -5.86 0.87 -14.91
C VAL A 42 -6.24 1.03 -13.44
N PHE A 43 -6.92 0.04 -12.85
CA PHE A 43 -7.27 0.07 -11.44
C PHE A 43 -6.03 0.17 -10.54
N LEU A 44 -5.02 -0.68 -10.77
CA LEU A 44 -3.78 -0.68 -9.98
C LEU A 44 -2.99 0.63 -10.15
N ALA A 45 -2.87 1.12 -11.37
CA ALA A 45 -2.08 2.31 -11.67
C ALA A 45 -2.76 3.60 -11.15
N VAL A 46 -4.05 3.77 -11.40
CA VAL A 46 -4.74 5.04 -11.09
C VAL A 46 -5.31 5.03 -9.68
N ILE A 47 -6.11 4.01 -9.34
CA ILE A 47 -6.84 3.98 -8.07
C ILE A 47 -5.91 3.54 -6.95
N SER A 48 -5.24 2.40 -7.10
CA SER A 48 -4.39 1.86 -6.03
C SER A 48 -3.10 2.65 -5.85
N THR A 49 -2.49 3.17 -6.92
CA THR A 49 -1.21 3.91 -6.82
C THR A 49 -1.44 5.42 -6.75
N VAL A 50 -1.96 6.06 -7.80
CA VAL A 50 -2.03 7.53 -7.86
C VAL A 50 -2.91 8.12 -6.76
N MET A 51 -4.15 7.63 -6.64
CA MET A 51 -5.12 8.14 -5.68
C MET A 51 -4.71 7.81 -4.24
N ALA A 52 -4.25 6.59 -3.96
CA ALA A 52 -3.81 6.22 -2.61
C ALA A 52 -2.60 7.03 -2.16
N PHE A 53 -1.62 7.25 -3.04
CA PHE A 53 -0.42 8.02 -2.70
C PHE A 53 -0.76 9.50 -2.48
N ALA A 54 -1.62 10.08 -3.32
CA ALA A 54 -2.12 11.44 -3.14
C ALA A 54 -2.88 11.59 -1.81
N ALA A 55 -3.74 10.63 -1.47
CA ALA A 55 -4.46 10.61 -0.20
C ALA A 55 -3.49 10.49 0.99
N TYR A 56 -2.50 9.60 0.91
CA TYR A 56 -1.49 9.41 1.95
C TYR A 56 -0.65 10.67 2.17
N LEU A 57 -0.13 11.29 1.11
CA LEU A 57 0.66 12.52 1.25
C LEU A 57 -0.17 13.71 1.72
N THR A 58 -1.44 13.78 1.33
CA THR A 58 -2.38 14.79 1.85
C THR A 58 -2.61 14.60 3.34
N LEU A 59 -2.83 13.36 3.78
CA LEU A 59 -2.97 13.01 5.19
C LEU A 59 -1.68 13.35 5.94
N LEU A 60 -0.53 12.94 5.42
CA LEU A 60 0.79 13.22 5.98
C LEU A 60 1.03 14.72 6.17
N GLY A 61 0.64 15.54 5.18
CA GLY A 61 0.74 16.99 5.26
C GLY A 61 -0.19 17.62 6.29
N ARG A 62 -1.34 16.99 6.61
CA ARG A 62 -2.34 17.49 7.57
C ARG A 62 -2.07 17.07 9.01
N ILE A 63 -1.74 15.80 9.25
CA ILE A 63 -1.60 15.24 10.62
C ILE A 63 -0.15 14.98 11.05
N GLY A 64 0.82 15.19 10.13
CA GLY A 64 2.25 14.99 10.38
C GLY A 64 2.68 13.52 10.35
N GLY A 65 3.99 13.30 10.18
CA GLY A 65 4.60 11.96 9.99
C GLY A 65 4.33 10.98 11.13
N ALA A 66 4.40 11.44 12.38
CA ALA A 66 4.18 10.60 13.55
C ALA A 66 2.79 9.95 13.57
N ARG A 67 1.75 10.67 13.13
CA ARG A 67 0.38 10.15 13.07
C ARG A 67 0.08 9.44 11.75
N ALA A 68 0.68 9.87 10.64
CA ALA A 68 0.54 9.19 9.36
C ALA A 68 1.07 7.75 9.39
N GLY A 69 2.06 7.47 10.25
CA GLY A 69 2.56 6.12 10.51
C GLY A 69 1.48 5.14 10.96
N TYR A 70 0.36 5.58 11.57
CA TYR A 70 -0.74 4.67 11.94
C TYR A 70 -1.42 4.02 10.74
N ALA A 71 -1.32 4.62 9.56
CA ALA A 71 -1.90 4.04 8.35
C ALA A 71 -1.29 2.66 8.05
N THR A 72 0.00 2.45 8.32
CA THR A 72 0.68 1.18 8.02
C THR A 72 0.17 0.01 8.86
N VAL A 73 -0.36 0.30 10.05
CA VAL A 73 -0.97 -0.70 10.96
C VAL A 73 -2.37 -1.06 10.52
N ILE A 74 -3.07 -0.10 9.93
CA ILE A 74 -4.44 -0.23 9.46
C ILE A 74 -4.50 -0.94 8.10
N PHE A 75 -3.46 -0.82 7.25
CA PHE A 75 -3.46 -1.44 5.92
C PHE A 75 -3.69 -2.97 5.92
N PRO A 76 -2.97 -3.79 6.70
CA PRO A 76 -3.21 -5.23 6.74
C PRO A 76 -4.60 -5.58 7.24
N VAL A 77 -5.14 -4.81 8.20
CA VAL A 77 -6.50 -5.02 8.73
C VAL A 77 -7.52 -4.86 7.61
N PHE A 78 -7.47 -3.74 6.87
CA PHE A 78 -8.39 -3.52 5.75
C PHE A 78 -8.18 -4.51 4.61
N ALA A 79 -6.93 -4.88 4.31
CA ALA A 79 -6.64 -5.88 3.29
C ALA A 79 -7.32 -7.24 3.61
N LEU A 80 -7.20 -7.72 4.86
CA LEU A 80 -7.85 -8.95 5.29
C LEU A 80 -9.37 -8.86 5.33
N LEU A 81 -9.93 -7.72 5.74
CA LEU A 81 -11.38 -7.51 5.74
C LEU A 81 -11.94 -7.54 4.32
N ILE A 82 -11.29 -6.85 3.38
CA ILE A 82 -11.69 -6.83 1.97
C ILE A 82 -11.55 -8.23 1.36
N SER A 83 -10.45 -8.94 1.61
CA SER A 83 -10.26 -10.32 1.14
C SER A 83 -11.28 -11.28 1.76
N THR A 84 -11.68 -11.09 3.02
CA THR A 84 -12.78 -11.87 3.63
C THR A 84 -14.11 -11.61 2.91
N ALA A 85 -14.41 -10.36 2.58
CA ALA A 85 -15.67 -9.96 1.98
C ALA A 85 -15.79 -10.28 0.49
N LEU A 86 -14.71 -10.12 -0.28
CA LEU A 86 -14.71 -10.25 -1.75
C LEU A 86 -14.16 -11.60 -2.22
N GLU A 87 -13.21 -12.18 -1.50
CA GLU A 87 -12.50 -13.41 -1.90
C GLU A 87 -12.89 -14.62 -1.04
N GLY A 88 -13.71 -14.44 0.00
CA GLY A 88 -14.12 -15.51 0.91
C GLY A 88 -12.98 -16.02 1.79
N TYR A 89 -12.00 -15.16 2.10
CA TYR A 89 -10.83 -15.53 2.90
C TYR A 89 -11.20 -16.12 4.27
N ALA A 90 -10.67 -17.31 4.56
CA ALA A 90 -10.80 -17.95 5.86
C ALA A 90 -9.69 -17.48 6.80
N TRP A 91 -10.07 -16.93 7.95
CA TRP A 91 -9.13 -16.44 8.95
C TRP A 91 -8.27 -17.57 9.50
N THR A 92 -6.96 -17.45 9.33
CA THR A 92 -5.99 -18.39 9.88
C THR A 92 -5.45 -17.90 11.21
N ALA A 93 -5.00 -18.83 12.05
CA ALA A 93 -4.32 -18.48 13.30
C ALA A 93 -3.09 -17.57 13.06
N TYR A 94 -2.35 -17.82 11.97
CA TYR A 94 -1.21 -16.98 11.57
C TYR A 94 -1.62 -15.54 11.23
N ALA A 95 -2.72 -15.34 10.51
CA ALA A 95 -3.23 -14.00 10.20
C ALA A 95 -3.61 -13.23 11.46
N ILE A 96 -4.25 -13.91 12.42
CA ILE A 96 -4.63 -13.31 13.71
C ILE A 96 -3.37 -12.93 14.51
N VAL A 97 -2.39 -13.83 14.63
CA VAL A 97 -1.13 -13.54 15.33
C VAL A 97 -0.40 -12.37 14.68
N GLY A 98 -0.32 -12.35 13.35
CA GLY A 98 0.26 -11.23 12.60
C GLY A 98 -0.45 -9.91 12.91
N LEU A 99 -1.79 -9.90 12.92
CA LEU A 99 -2.60 -8.72 13.24
C LEU A 99 -2.31 -8.21 14.66
N VAL A 100 -2.24 -9.12 15.63
CA VAL A 100 -1.93 -8.80 17.03
C VAL A 100 -0.51 -8.23 17.16
N LEU A 101 0.47 -8.80 16.45
CA LEU A 101 1.85 -8.29 16.45
C LEU A 101 1.94 -6.87 15.88
N VAL A 102 1.27 -6.60 14.75
CA VAL A 102 1.24 -5.26 14.14
C VAL A 102 0.56 -4.26 15.09
N ALA A 103 -0.56 -4.64 15.72
CA ALA A 103 -1.23 -3.79 16.71
C ALA A 103 -0.36 -3.53 17.95
N ALA A 104 0.32 -4.55 18.46
CA ALA A 104 1.23 -4.43 19.61
C ALA A 104 2.42 -3.51 19.31
N GLY A 105 3.02 -3.65 18.12
CA GLY A 105 4.09 -2.78 17.64
C GLY A 105 3.65 -1.32 17.59
N ASN A 106 2.43 -1.06 17.12
CA ASN A 106 1.86 0.29 17.13
C ASN A 106 1.76 0.86 18.54
N VAL A 107 1.17 0.10 19.48
CA VAL A 107 1.01 0.53 20.88
C VAL A 107 2.37 0.86 21.52
N LEU A 108 3.41 0.07 21.22
CA LEU A 108 4.78 0.32 21.68
C LEU A 108 5.33 1.66 21.18
N VAL A 109 5.16 1.98 19.90
CA VAL A 109 5.61 3.27 19.32
C VAL A 109 4.89 4.46 19.97
N ILE A 110 3.57 4.34 20.18
CA ILE A 110 2.77 5.39 20.82
C ILE A 110 3.21 5.63 22.28
N ARG A 111 3.53 4.56 23.01
CA ARG A 111 3.99 4.65 24.40
C ARG A 111 5.43 5.14 24.51
N GLY A 112 6.30 4.80 23.55
CA GLY A 112 7.71 5.19 23.53
C GLY A 112 7.97 6.67 23.26
N GLY A 113 7.09 7.36 22.51
CA GLY A 113 7.21 8.79 22.20
C GLY A 113 6.86 9.75 23.35
N ARG A 114 6.72 9.26 24.59
CA ARG A 114 6.40 10.04 25.80
C ARG A 114 7.62 10.35 26.69
N ARG A 115 8.85 10.16 26.22
CA ARG A 115 10.07 10.52 26.94
C ARG A 115 10.84 11.61 26.23
#